data_AF-A0A534HL35-F1
#
_entry.id   AF-A0A534HL35-F1
#
_cell.length_a   1.000
_cell.length_b   1.000
_cell.length_c   1.000
_cell.angle_alpha   90.00
_cell.angle_beta   90.00
_cell.angle_gamma   90.00
#
_symmetry.space_group_name_H-M   'P 1'
#
loop_
_entity.id
_entity.type
_entity.pdbx_description
1 polymer ?
#
loop_
_entity_poly.entity_id
_entity_poly.type
_entity_poly.pdbx_seq_one_letter_code
_entity_poly.pdbx_strand_id
1 'polypeptide(L)' 'MAEVAFPRAIAFWFYFLAFLGGIMFYVVWGISYGSWNLFRPEWVGAYAVTVILIGFGLVGMLLYRL' A
#
# COMPACT_ATOMS: atom_id res chain seq x y z
N MET A 1 -27.65 -6.85 16.30
CA MET A 1 -27.06 -6.13 15.15
C MET A 1 -26.98 -7.12 14.01
N ALA A 2 -27.56 -6.83 12.85
CA ALA A 2 -27.40 -7.71 11.70
C ALA A 2 -25.93 -7.67 11.28
N GLU A 3 -25.25 -8.81 11.40
CA GLU A 3 -23.86 -8.96 11.00
C GLU A 3 -23.81 -8.85 9.47
N VAL A 4 -23.51 -7.65 8.97
CA VAL A 4 -23.28 -7.44 7.55
C VAL A 4 -22.00 -8.20 7.23
N ALA A 5 -22.14 -9.40 6.65
CA ALA A 5 -21.03 -10.15 6.10
C ALA A 5 -20.41 -9.31 4.98
N PHE A 6 -19.40 -8.51 5.33
CA PHE A 6 -18.74 -7.62 4.39
C PHE A 6 -18.13 -8.50 3.29
N PRO A 7 -18.42 -8.26 2.00
CA PRO A 7 -17.95 -9.15 0.95
C PRO A 7 -16.42 -9.19 0.95
N ARG A 8 -15.84 -10.37 1.20
CA ARG A 8 -14.38 -10.57 1.27
C ARG A 8 -13.67 -10.09 0.00
N ALA A 9 -14.35 -10.19 -1.14
CA ALA A 9 -13.88 -9.65 -2.42
C ALA A 9 -13.69 -8.12 -2.40
N ILE A 10 -14.60 -7.36 -1.77
CA ILE A 10 -14.46 -5.89 -1.68
C ILE A 10 -13.27 -5.52 -0.80
N ALA A 11 -13.11 -6.21 0.33
CA ALA A 11 -11.95 -6.02 1.19
C ALA A 11 -10.66 -6.34 0.42
N PHE A 12 -10.59 -7.46 -0.27
CA PHE A 12 -9.44 -7.82 -1.11
C PHE A 12 -9.10 -6.71 -2.11
N TRP A 13 -10.09 -6.21 -2.86
CA TRP A 13 -9.87 -5.15 -3.86
C TRP A 13 -9.41 -3.83 -3.23
N PHE A 14 -9.91 -3.47 -2.04
CA PHE A 14 -9.43 -2.31 -1.30
C PHE A 14 -7.93 -2.44 -0.98
N TYR A 15 -7.51 -3.59 -0.44
CA TYR A 15 -6.10 -3.82 -0.12
C TYR A 15 -5.22 -3.95 -1.37
N PHE A 16 -5.75 -4.51 -2.45
CA PHE A 16 -5.07 -4.52 -3.74
C PHE A 16 -4.81 -3.10 -4.26
N LEU A 17 -5.81 -2.22 -4.19
CA LEU A 17 -5.65 -0.82 -4.57
C LEU A 17 -4.66 -0.08 -3.65
N ALA A 18 -4.67 -0.35 -2.35
CA ALA A 18 -3.68 0.20 -1.42
C ALA A 18 -2.25 -0.23 -1.79
N PHE A 19 -2.06 -1.52 -2.08
CA PHE A 19 -0.77 -2.07 -2.52
C PHE A 19 -0.30 -1.41 -3.82
N LEU A 20 -1.16 -1.37 -4.84
CA LEU A 20 -0.85 -0.77 -6.13
C LEU A 20 -0.56 0.73 -5.98
N GLY A 21 -1.34 1.43 -5.15
CA GLY A 21 -1.14 2.84 -4.82
C GLY A 21 0.22 3.09 -4.17
N GLY A 22 0.67 2.22 -3.27
CA GLY A 22 2.01 2.30 -2.68
C GLY A 22 3.13 2.15 -3.70
N ILE A 23 3.00 1.21 -4.63
CA ILE A 23 3.97 1.03 -5.74
C ILE A 23 3.99 2.27 -6.63
N MET A 24 2.83 2.72 -7.09
CA MET A 24 2.70 3.87 -7.97
C MET A 24 3.27 5.13 -7.31
N PHE A 25 2.93 5.35 -6.03
CA PHE A 25 3.45 6.47 -5.26
C PHE A 25 4.98 6.46 -5.23
N TYR A 26 5.61 5.34 -4.90
CA TYR A 26 7.08 5.24 -4.83
C TYR A 26 7.75 5.49 -6.18
N VAL A 27 7.20 4.91 -7.25
CA VAL A 27 7.74 5.08 -8.61
C VAL A 27 7.62 6.52 -9.07
N VAL A 28 6.44 7.14 -8.92
CA VAL A 28 6.22 8.54 -9.30
C VAL A 28 7.11 9.47 -8.49
N TRP A 29 7.21 9.24 -7.18
CA TRP A 29 8.07 10.03 -6.29
C TRP A 29 9.55 9.89 -6.68
N GLY A 30 10.03 8.66 -6.91
CA GLY A 30 11.39 8.36 -7.36
C GLY A 30 11.74 9.04 -8.69
N ILE A 31 10.83 9.03 -9.66
CA ILE A 31 11.03 9.74 -10.95
C ILE A 31 11.06 11.25 -10.75
N SER A 32 10.16 11.79 -9.92
CA SER A 32 9.97 13.24 -9.77
C SER A 32 11.12 13.91 -9.01
N TYR A 33 11.67 13.23 -8.00
CA TYR A 33 12.65 13.81 -7.07
C TYR A 33 14.01 13.08 -7.06
N GLY A 34 14.19 12.05 -7.90
CA GLY A 34 15.41 11.22 -7.90
C GLY A 34 15.60 10.40 -6.61
N SER A 35 14.55 10.23 -5.82
CA SER A 35 14.57 9.65 -4.47
C SER A 35 14.49 8.12 -4.46
N TRP A 36 15.37 7.46 -5.19
CA TRP A 36 15.40 5.99 -5.29
C TRP A 36 16.11 5.32 -4.11
N ASN A 37 16.86 6.10 -3.33
CA ASN A 37 17.66 5.60 -2.22
C ASN A 37 16.88 5.68 -0.89
N LEU A 38 16.35 4.52 -0.47
CA LEU A 38 15.59 4.33 0.77
C LEU A 38 16.35 4.68 2.06
N PHE A 39 17.69 4.76 2.01
CA PHE A 39 18.52 5.07 3.18
C PHE A 39 18.78 6.56 3.35
N ARG A 40 18.36 7.40 2.41
CA ARG A 40 18.50 8.84 2.54
C ARG A 40 17.42 9.40 3.48
N PRO A 41 17.81 10.11 4.54
CA PRO A 41 16.86 10.63 5.51
C PRO A 41 15.99 11.77 4.95
N GLU A 42 16.38 12.36 3.83
CA GLU A 42 15.67 13.44 3.14
C GLU A 42 14.22 13.08 2.78
N TRP A 43 13.93 11.79 2.53
CA TRP A 43 12.63 11.33 2.03
C TRP A 43 11.97 10.26 2.90
N VAL A 44 12.35 10.16 4.19
CA VAL A 44 11.80 9.14 5.11
C VAL A 44 10.27 9.13 5.11
N GLY A 45 9.63 10.30 5.05
CA GLY A 45 8.17 10.39 5.02
C GLY A 45 7.55 9.67 3.82
N ALA A 46 8.10 9.86 2.62
CA ALA A 46 7.62 9.19 1.41
C ALA A 46 7.85 7.67 1.49
N TYR A 47 8.99 7.24 2.05
CA TYR A 47 9.28 5.83 2.25
C TYR A 47 8.35 5.19 3.28
N ALA A 48 8.03 5.88 4.38
CA ALA A 48 7.09 5.41 5.39
C ALA A 48 5.69 5.19 4.79
N VAL A 49 5.19 6.16 4.00
CA VAL A 49 3.89 6.03 3.31
C VAL A 49 3.91 4.82 2.37
N THR A 50 4.98 4.67 1.58
CA THR A 50 5.16 3.53 0.67
C THR A 50 5.10 2.19 1.42
N VAL A 51 5.87 2.07 2.50
CA VAL A 51 5.96 0.83 3.30
C VAL A 51 4.62 0.50 3.94
N ILE A 52 3.89 1.49 4.46
CA ILE A 52 2.57 1.27 5.04
C ILE A 52 1.59 0.80 3.96
N LEU A 53 1.50 1.49 2.82
CA LEU A 53 0.57 1.13 1.75
C LEU A 53 0.84 -0.27 1.19
N ILE A 54 2.12 -0.57 0.92
CA ILE A 54 2.53 -1.88 0.41
C ILE A 54 2.33 -2.96 1.47
N GLY A 55 2.75 -2.73 2.71
CA GLY A 55 2.67 -3.69 3.79
C GLY A 55 1.24 -4.04 4.16
N PHE A 56 0.39 -3.04 4.42
CA PHE A 56 -1.02 -3.25 4.71
C PHE A 56 -1.77 -3.81 3.49
N GLY A 57 -1.44 -3.35 2.28
CA GLY A 57 -2.02 -3.88 1.05
C GLY A 57 -1.72 -5.36 0.87
N LEU A 58 -0.45 -5.78 1.01
CA LEU A 58 -0.05 -7.19 0.94
C LEU A 58 -0.73 -8.04 2.02
N VAL A 59 -0.64 -7.62 3.29
CA VAL A 59 -1.20 -8.38 4.41
C VAL A 59 -2.71 -8.51 4.26
N GLY A 60 -3.40 -7.41 3.94
CA GLY A 60 -4.83 -7.44 3.73
C GLY A 60 -5.25 -8.33 2.55
N MET A 61 -4.56 -8.26 1.41
CA MET A 61 -4.81 -9.19 0.30
C MET A 61 -4.67 -10.66 0.73
N LEU A 62 -3.64 -11.00 1.52
CA LEU A 62 -3.45 -12.38 2.01
C LEU A 62 -4.57 -12.82 2.96
N LEU A 63 -5.03 -11.94 3.85
CA LEU A 63 -6.11 -12.23 4.80
C LEU A 63 -7.48 -12.46 4.12
N TYR A 64 -7.74 -11.77 3.00
CA TYR A 64 -9.03 -11.83 2.30
C TYR A 64 -9.00 -12.70 1.04
N ARG A 65 -7.85 -13.29 0.68
CA ARG A 65 -7.71 -14.24 -0.44
C ARG A 65 -8.10 -15.69 -0.08
N LEU A 66 -7.86 -16.11 1.17
CA LEU A 66 -8.18 -17.44 1.70
C LEU A 66 -9.61 -17.47 2.23
#